data_AF-A0A970HU97-F1
#
_entry.id   AF-A0A970HU97-F1
#
_cell.length_a   1.000
_cell.length_b   1.000
_cell.length_c   1.000
_cell.angle_alpha   90.00
_cell.angle_beta   90.00
_cell.angle_gamma   90.00
#
_symmetry.space_group_name_H-M   'P 1'
#
loop_
_entity.id
_entity.type
_entity.pdbx_description
1 polymer ?
#
loop_
_entity_poly.entity_id
_entity_poly.type
_entity_poly.pdbx_seq_one_letter_code
_entity_poly.pdbx_strand_id
1 'polypeptide(L)'
;MVKRYFGKRVVCDREIAFEWMRTPHFYMNFYVYKYATCISAASSIVKKIEERGDEYIAKYLRFLSLGGSMSPLDSLAVAGIDLTKPNVIKDAIDDFEAAIKQFREIAGVDKK
;
A
#
# COMPACT_ATOMS: atom_id res chain seq x y z
N MET A 1 -1.00 -7.51 -19.06
CA MET A 1 -0.86 -6.90 -17.71
C MET A 1 0.45 -7.31 -17.04
N VAL A 2 0.67 -8.60 -16.79
CA VAL A 2 1.90 -9.14 -16.13
C VAL A 2 3.19 -8.58 -16.72
N LYS A 3 3.41 -8.72 -18.04
CA LYS A 3 4.60 -8.17 -18.74
C LYS A 3 4.84 -6.68 -18.49
N ARG A 4 3.79 -5.88 -18.33
CA ARG A 4 3.88 -4.43 -18.08
C ARG A 4 4.33 -4.13 -16.65
N TYR A 5 3.80 -4.87 -15.67
CA TYR A 5 4.11 -4.65 -14.24
C TYR A 5 5.49 -5.21 -13.84
N PHE A 6 5.86 -6.38 -14.36
CA PHE A 6 7.12 -7.04 -14.00
C PHE A 6 8.33 -6.60 -14.84
N GLY A 7 8.10 -5.99 -16.00
CA GLY A 7 9.17 -5.49 -16.87
C GLY A 7 10.02 -6.60 -17.49
N LYS A 8 11.20 -6.22 -18.02
CA LYS A 8 12.08 -7.13 -18.79
C LYS A 8 12.89 -8.11 -17.93
N ARG A 9 12.95 -7.91 -16.61
CA ARG A 9 13.77 -8.72 -15.70
C ARG A 9 13.11 -10.04 -15.28
N VAL A 10 11.82 -10.21 -15.60
CA VAL A 10 11.05 -11.42 -15.28
C VAL A 10 10.65 -12.12 -16.57
N VAL A 11 10.95 -13.41 -16.66
CA VAL A 11 10.46 -14.27 -17.74
C VAL A 11 8.96 -14.45 -17.56
N CYS A 12 8.17 -14.09 -18.57
CA CYS A 12 6.73 -14.28 -18.58
C CYS A 12 6.40 -15.48 -19.47
N ASP A 13 6.35 -16.66 -18.85
CA ASP A 13 6.06 -17.92 -19.53
C ASP A 13 4.65 -17.96 -20.13
N ARG A 14 4.39 -18.92 -21.00
CA ARG A 14 3.08 -19.02 -21.66
C ARG A 14 1.95 -19.27 -20.65
N GLU A 15 2.26 -20.00 -19.59
CA GLU A 15 1.35 -20.42 -18.53
C GLU A 15 0.82 -19.21 -17.72
N ILE A 16 1.63 -18.16 -17.54
CA ILE A 16 1.20 -16.97 -16.77
C ILE A 16 0.07 -16.21 -17.46
N ALA A 17 -0.14 -16.44 -18.77
CA ALA A 17 -1.28 -15.87 -19.49
C ALA A 17 -2.64 -16.38 -18.95
N PHE A 18 -2.66 -17.52 -18.25
CA PHE A 18 -3.86 -18.13 -17.67
C PHE A 18 -4.05 -17.82 -16.19
N GLU A 19 -3.17 -16.99 -15.59
CA GLU A 19 -3.24 -16.69 -14.15
C GLU A 19 -4.60 -16.14 -13.72
N TRP A 20 -5.28 -15.37 -14.57
CA TRP A 20 -6.59 -14.80 -14.26
C TRP A 20 -7.65 -15.86 -13.95
N MET A 21 -7.51 -17.07 -14.49
CA MET A 21 -8.50 -18.15 -14.31
C MET A 21 -8.53 -18.66 -12.86
N ARG A 22 -7.38 -18.60 -12.17
CA ARG A 22 -7.20 -19.17 -10.84
C ARG A 22 -7.37 -18.15 -9.71
N THR A 23 -7.59 -16.86 -9.99
CA THR A 23 -7.70 -15.81 -8.98
C THR A 23 -9.14 -15.69 -8.47
N PRO A 24 -9.49 -16.17 -7.25
CA PRO A 24 -10.88 -16.21 -6.80
C PRO A 24 -11.48 -14.81 -6.61
N HIS A 25 -10.66 -13.84 -6.23
CA HIS A 25 -11.07 -12.45 -6.02
C HIS A 25 -11.57 -11.75 -7.30
N PHE A 26 -11.34 -12.31 -8.49
CA PHE A 26 -11.89 -11.77 -9.74
C PHE A 26 -13.38 -12.07 -9.91
N TYR A 27 -13.90 -13.04 -9.16
CA TYR A 27 -15.33 -13.35 -9.09
C TYR A 27 -16.03 -12.60 -7.96
N MET A 28 -15.35 -11.61 -7.34
CA MET A 28 -15.92 -10.71 -6.34
C MET A 28 -16.13 -9.31 -6.94
N ASN A 29 -17.12 -8.58 -6.43
CA ASN A 29 -17.47 -7.27 -6.95
C ASN A 29 -16.42 -6.21 -6.59
N PHE A 30 -15.50 -5.92 -7.52
CA PHE A 30 -14.48 -4.87 -7.43
C PHE A 30 -13.71 -4.90 -6.09
N TYR A 31 -13.29 -6.08 -5.64
CA TYR A 31 -12.71 -6.22 -4.31
C TYR A 31 -11.22 -5.86 -4.24
N VAL A 32 -10.45 -6.29 -5.25
CA VAL A 32 -8.98 -6.35 -5.17
C VAL A 32 -8.28 -5.00 -5.02
N TYR A 33 -8.87 -3.90 -5.50
CA TYR A 33 -8.24 -2.58 -5.40
C TYR A 33 -8.06 -2.15 -3.93
N LYS A 34 -8.90 -2.68 -3.04
CA LYS A 34 -8.87 -2.37 -1.60
C LYS A 34 -7.53 -2.74 -0.97
N TYR A 35 -6.86 -3.81 -1.43
CA TYR A 35 -5.54 -4.17 -0.92
C TYR A 35 -4.51 -3.06 -1.16
N ALA A 36 -4.48 -2.51 -2.36
CA ALA A 36 -3.57 -1.42 -2.70
C ALA A 36 -3.89 -0.17 -1.87
N THR A 37 -5.17 0.24 -1.81
CA THR A 37 -5.56 1.44 -1.04
C THR A 37 -5.33 1.28 0.45
N CYS A 38 -5.56 0.08 1.02
CA CYS A 38 -5.36 -0.17 2.45
C CYS A 38 -3.88 -0.16 2.84
N ILE A 39 -3.00 -0.78 2.04
CA ILE A 39 -1.55 -0.72 2.27
C ILE A 39 -1.05 0.71 2.16
N SER A 40 -1.51 1.45 1.15
CA SER A 40 -1.15 2.87 1.00
C SER A 40 -1.62 3.72 2.18
N ALA A 41 -2.86 3.52 2.64
CA ALA A 41 -3.37 4.20 3.82
C ALA A 41 -2.55 3.86 5.08
N ALA A 42 -2.22 2.58 5.29
CA ALA A 42 -1.44 2.14 6.44
C ALA A 42 -0.03 2.77 6.46
N SER A 43 0.67 2.77 5.32
CA SER A 43 1.97 3.45 5.18
C SER A 43 1.87 4.94 5.52
N SER A 44 0.89 5.65 4.95
CA SER A 44 0.71 7.09 5.24
C SER A 44 0.34 7.35 6.71
N ILE A 45 -0.41 6.45 7.37
CA ILE A 45 -0.67 6.54 8.83
C ILE A 45 0.63 6.42 9.62
N VAL A 46 1.43 5.39 9.33
CA VAL A 46 2.71 5.14 10.03
C VAL A 46 3.65 6.33 9.85
N LYS A 47 3.83 6.82 8.62
CA LYS A 47 4.65 7.99 8.33
C LYS A 47 4.25 9.21 9.14
N LYS A 48 2.95 9.49 9.27
CA LYS A 48 2.47 10.63 10.08
C LYS A 48 2.69 10.42 11.58
N ILE A 49 2.60 9.19 12.06
CA ILE A 49 2.94 8.86 13.45
C ILE A 49 4.44 9.09 13.69
N GLU A 50 5.31 8.67 12.78
CA GLU A 50 6.76 8.88 12.89
C GLU A 50 7.15 10.37 12.82
N GLU A 51 6.51 11.14 11.94
CA GLU A 51 6.82 12.56 11.74
C GLU A 51 6.23 13.48 12.83
N ARG A 52 5.06 13.15 13.38
CA ARG A 52 4.27 14.07 14.23
C ARG A 52 3.91 13.51 15.61
N GLY A 53 4.25 12.25 15.89
CA GLY A 53 4.13 11.65 17.22
C GLY A 53 2.70 11.62 17.76
N ASP A 54 2.55 12.04 19.02
CA ASP A 54 1.36 11.84 19.86
C ASP A 54 0.04 12.32 19.23
N GLU A 55 0.07 13.41 18.45
CA GLU A 55 -1.12 13.93 17.76
C GLU A 55 -1.74 12.86 16.84
N TYR A 56 -0.89 12.19 16.05
CA TYR A 56 -1.34 11.20 15.09
C TYR A 56 -1.57 9.82 15.69
N ILE A 57 -0.89 9.51 16.80
CA ILE A 57 -1.23 8.34 17.63
C ILE A 57 -2.66 8.46 18.14
N ALA A 58 -3.04 9.62 18.69
CA ALA A 58 -4.40 9.86 19.18
C ALA A 58 -5.46 9.73 18.06
N LYS A 59 -5.17 10.27 16.86
CA LYS A 59 -6.03 10.13 15.68
C LYS A 59 -6.18 8.68 15.22
N TYR A 60 -5.09 7.92 15.21
CA TYR A 60 -5.12 6.50 14.85
C TYR A 60 -5.91 5.66 15.86
N LEU A 61 -5.69 5.87 17.16
CA LEU A 61 -6.47 5.21 18.22
C LEU A 61 -7.95 5.55 18.11
N ARG A 62 -8.27 6.81 17.80
CA ARG A 62 -9.65 7.22 17.53
C ARG A 62 -10.22 6.45 16.34
N PHE A 63 -9.51 6.39 15.22
CA PHE A 63 -9.92 5.60 14.05
C PHE A 63 -10.22 4.14 14.40
N LEU A 64 -9.33 3.46 15.13
CA LEU A 64 -9.54 2.07 15.55
C LEU A 64 -10.80 1.91 16.41
N SER A 65 -11.07 2.87 17.30
CA SER A 65 -12.24 2.82 18.18
C SER A 65 -13.58 2.93 17.43
N LEU A 66 -13.59 3.41 16.18
CA LEU A 66 -14.81 3.56 15.38
C LEU A 66 -15.36 2.22 14.88
N GLY A 67 -14.53 1.20 14.70
CA GLY A 67 -14.95 -0.08 14.09
C GLY A 67 -15.73 0.13 12.79
N GLY A 68 -16.92 -0.48 12.68
CA GLY A 68 -17.82 -0.34 11.54
C GLY A 68 -18.89 0.76 11.66
N SER A 69 -18.76 1.69 12.61
CA SER A 69 -19.80 2.71 12.87
C SER A 69 -19.82 3.86 11.85
N MET A 70 -18.80 3.97 11.01
CA MET A 70 -18.65 5.01 9.98
C MET A 70 -18.30 4.39 8.64
N SER A 71 -18.51 5.14 7.56
CA SER A 71 -18.04 4.72 6.24
C SER A 71 -16.50 4.57 6.23
N PRO A 72 -15.93 3.72 5.34
CA PRO A 72 -14.47 3.57 5.27
C PRO A 72 -13.72 4.86 4.96
N LEU A 73 -14.27 5.75 4.11
CA LEU A 73 -13.63 7.03 3.78
C LEU A 73 -13.69 8.00 4.96
N ASP A 74 -14.84 8.10 5.62
CA ASP A 74 -15.00 9.02 6.75
C ASP A 74 -14.17 8.57 7.96
N SER A 75 -14.08 7.27 8.21
CA SER A 75 -13.23 6.73 9.29
C SER A 75 -11.75 6.98 9.02
N LEU A 76 -11.27 6.79 7.78
CA LEU A 76 -9.90 7.12 7.39
C LEU A 76 -9.60 8.63 7.52
N ALA A 77 -10.57 9.50 7.23
CA ALA A 77 -10.41 10.93 7.41
C ALA A 77 -10.17 11.31 8.89
N VAL A 78 -10.71 10.55 9.85
CA VAL A 78 -10.43 10.72 11.29
C VAL A 78 -8.96 10.40 11.62
N ALA A 79 -8.37 9.42 10.95
CA ALA A 79 -6.92 9.15 11.02
C ALA A 79 -6.08 10.18 10.22
N GLY A 80 -6.73 11.18 9.61
CA GLY A 80 -6.09 12.17 8.76
C GLY A 80 -5.72 11.65 7.36
N ILE A 81 -6.33 10.57 6.88
CA ILE A 81 -6.06 9.97 5.57
C ILE A 81 -7.14 10.36 4.56
N ASP A 82 -6.72 10.92 3.43
CA ASP A 82 -7.59 11.29 2.31
C ASP A 82 -7.21 10.48 1.07
N LEU A 83 -7.99 9.42 0.80
CA LEU A 83 -7.79 8.53 -0.36
C LEU A 83 -8.20 9.18 -1.69
N THR A 84 -8.80 10.37 -1.69
CA THR A 84 -9.10 11.12 -2.92
C THR A 84 -7.87 11.82 -3.49
N LYS A 85 -6.76 11.83 -2.73
CA LYS A 85 -5.52 12.51 -3.11
C LYS A 85 -4.41 11.50 -3.41
N PRO A 86 -3.50 11.83 -4.34
CA PRO A 86 -2.44 10.90 -4.76
C PRO A 86 -1.38 10.67 -3.67
N ASN A 87 -1.27 11.57 -2.70
CA ASN A 87 -0.23 11.55 -1.65
C ASN A 87 -0.20 10.24 -0.86
N VAL A 88 -1.35 9.63 -0.58
CA VAL A 88 -1.40 8.36 0.17
C VAL A 88 -0.70 7.22 -0.59
N ILE A 89 -0.86 7.18 -1.91
CA ILE A 89 -0.16 6.20 -2.75
C ILE A 89 1.32 6.57 -2.86
N LYS A 90 1.63 7.86 -2.98
CA LYS A 90 3.02 8.34 -3.06
C LYS A 90 3.82 7.98 -1.81
N ASP A 91 3.27 8.20 -0.62
CA ASP A 91 3.91 7.83 0.65
C ASP A 91 4.33 6.36 0.66
N ALA A 92 3.46 5.46 0.20
CA ALA A 92 3.76 4.02 0.14
C ALA A 92 4.82 3.65 -0.91
N ILE A 93 4.87 4.38 -2.02
CA ILE A 93 5.92 4.20 -3.03
C ILE A 93 7.27 4.69 -2.47
N ASP A 94 7.28 5.84 -1.80
CA ASP A 94 8.47 6.42 -1.17
C ASP A 94 9.00 5.47 -0.06
N ASP A 95 8.13 4.90 0.77
CA ASP A 95 8.49 3.90 1.77
C ASP A 95 9.11 2.64 1.15
N PHE A 96 8.54 2.16 0.05
CA PHE A 96 9.09 1.02 -0.68
C PHE A 96 10.47 1.33 -1.29
N GLU A 97 10.65 2.53 -1.85
CA GLU A 97 11.94 2.99 -2.36
C GLU A 97 13.00 3.03 -1.25
N ALA A 98 12.65 3.57 -0.08
CA ALA A 98 13.54 3.60 1.08
C ALA A 98 13.93 2.19 1.54
N ALA A 99 12.98 1.26 1.61
CA ALA A 99 13.25 -0.13 1.97
C ALA A 99 14.19 -0.83 0.97
N ILE A 100 13.99 -0.60 -0.34
CA ILE A 100 14.88 -1.14 -1.38
C ILE A 100 16.29 -0.55 -1.27
N LYS A 101 16.42 0.74 -1.00
CA LYS A 101 17.71 1.39 -0.79
C LYS A 101 18.45 0.76 0.39
N GLN A 102 17.79 0.64 1.54
CA GLN A 102 18.37 0.01 2.73
C GLN A 102 18.80 -1.43 2.46
N PHE A 103 17.98 -2.20 1.75
CA PHE A 103 18.32 -3.56 1.35
C PHE A 103 19.61 -3.62 0.51
N ARG A 104 19.76 -2.75 -0.49
CA ARG A 104 20.95 -2.73 -1.36
C ARG A 104 22.24 -2.38 -0.62
N GLU A 105 22.16 -1.44 0.33
CA GLU A 105 23.28 -1.06 1.20
C GLU A 105 23.76 -2.25 2.05
N ILE A 106 22.83 -2.97 2.68
CA ILE A 106 23.11 -4.16 3.50
C ILE A 106 23.65 -5.30 2.64
N ALA A 107 23.03 -5.55 1.48
CA ALA A 107 23.43 -6.61 0.56
C ALA A 107 24.74 -6.30 -0.21
N GLY A 108 25.30 -5.09 -0.05
CA GLY A 108 26.53 -4.66 -0.72
C GLY A 108 26.39 -4.58 -2.25
N VAL A 109 25.17 -4.43 -2.76
CA VAL A 109 24.89 -4.38 -4.21
C VAL A 109 25.51 -3.13 -4.83
N ASP A 110 25.51 -2.02 -4.09
CA ASP A 110 26.02 -0.72 -4.54
C ASP A 110 27.54 -0.53 -4.25
N LYS A 111 28.23 -1.56 -3.74
CA LYS A 111 29.68 -1.53 -3.41
C LYS A 111 30.57 -2.07 -4.55
N LYS A 112 30.08 -2.12 -5.78
CA LYS A 112 30.85 -2.50 -6.98
C LYS A 112 31.00 -1.33 -7.94
#